data_AF-A0A7J6URS5-F1
#
_entry.id   AF-A0A7J6URS5-F1
#
_cell.length_a   1.000
_cell.length_b   1.000
_cell.length_c   1.000
_cell.angle_alpha   90.00
_cell.angle_beta   90.00
_cell.angle_gamma   90.00
#
_symmetry.space_group_name_H-M   'P 1'
#
loop_
_entity.id
_entity.type
_entity.pdbx_description
1 polymer ?
#
loop_
_entity_poly.entity_id
_entity_poly.type
_entity_poly.pdbx_seq_one_letter_code
_entity_poly.pdbx_strand_id
1 'polypeptide(L)'
;MFCKNAGHSLMVSAGFLLKKLVHEHDLSVLVTNHMVGGEGGSSKPALGESWKNVSHVQLLLSHASGSNLYNISILKHPCMASGQVAEFTMLE
;
A
#
# COMPACT_ATOMS: atom_id res chain seq x y z
N MET A 1 -22.75 -13.49 -12.33
CA MET A 1 -21.47 -13.44 -11.59
C MET A 1 -21.19 -11.97 -11.23
N PHE A 2 -21.69 -11.50 -10.08
CA PHE A 2 -21.72 -10.07 -9.68
C PHE A 2 -20.86 -9.74 -8.43
N CYS A 3 -20.03 -10.67 -7.94
CA CYS A 3 -19.43 -10.55 -6.60
C CYS A 3 -18.08 -9.81 -6.49
N LYS A 4 -17.45 -9.33 -7.58
CA LYS A 4 -16.14 -8.64 -7.48
C LYS A 4 -16.24 -7.17 -7.04
N ASN A 5 -17.37 -6.49 -7.31
CA ASN A 5 -17.48 -5.03 -7.09
C ASN A 5 -17.88 -4.66 -5.66
N ALA A 6 -18.67 -5.49 -4.98
CA ALA A 6 -19.14 -5.20 -3.63
C ALA A 6 -17.98 -5.10 -2.62
N GLY A 7 -17.02 -6.03 -2.69
CA GLY A 7 -15.84 -6.01 -1.80
C GLY A 7 -14.96 -4.78 -1.99
N HIS A 8 -14.70 -4.37 -3.23
CA HIS A 8 -13.91 -3.16 -3.50
C HIS A 8 -14.61 -1.89 -3.00
N SER A 9 -15.93 -1.77 -3.20
CA SER A 9 -16.71 -0.62 -2.72
C SER A 9 -16.75 -0.52 -1.19
N LEU A 10 -16.95 -1.67 -0.51
CA LEU A 10 -16.93 -1.76 0.95
C LEU A 10 -15.57 -1.30 1.49
N MET A 11 -14.51 -1.84 0.91
CA MET A 11 -13.17 -1.50 1.31
C MET A 11 -12.96 0.01 1.09
N VAL A 12 -13.26 0.57 -0.08
CA VAL A 12 -13.05 2.01 -0.35
C VAL A 12 -13.78 2.87 0.69
N SER A 13 -15.00 2.48 1.06
CA SER A 13 -15.77 3.14 2.12
C SER A 13 -15.06 3.09 3.48
N ALA A 14 -14.51 1.93 3.86
CA ALA A 14 -13.68 1.80 5.07
C ALA A 14 -12.45 2.73 5.02
N GLY A 15 -11.82 2.84 3.86
CA GLY A 15 -10.71 3.78 3.64
C GLY A 15 -11.09 5.26 3.87
N PHE A 16 -12.28 5.66 3.42
CA PHE A 16 -12.79 7.02 3.68
C PHE A 16 -13.11 7.25 5.16
N LEU A 17 -13.66 6.26 5.85
CA LEU A 17 -13.90 6.36 7.30
C LEU A 17 -12.58 6.50 8.08
N LEU A 18 -11.55 5.75 7.70
CA LEU A 18 -10.21 5.88 8.29
C LEU A 18 -9.63 7.28 8.07
N LYS A 19 -9.77 7.86 6.87
CA LYS A 19 -9.35 9.25 6.61
C LYS A 19 -10.05 10.25 7.53
N LYS A 20 -11.36 10.07 7.73
CA LYS A 20 -12.14 10.94 8.58
C LYS A 20 -11.65 10.88 10.03
N LEU A 21 -11.43 9.68 10.56
CA LEU A 21 -10.88 9.47 11.91
C LEU A 21 -9.49 10.08 12.07
N VAL A 22 -8.61 9.90 11.09
CA VAL A 22 -7.27 10.50 11.08
C VAL A 22 -7.33 12.02 11.21
N HIS A 23 -8.21 12.66 10.43
CA HIS A 23 -8.37 14.11 10.45
C HIS A 23 -9.05 14.63 11.72
N GLU A 24 -9.99 13.87 12.30
CA GLU A 24 -10.73 14.30 13.50
C GLU A 24 -9.94 14.12 14.80
N HIS A 25 -8.98 13.20 14.83
CA HIS A 25 -8.28 12.80 16.05
C HIS A 25 -6.76 12.92 15.96
N ASP A 26 -6.21 13.55 14.92
CA ASP A 26 -4.76 13.69 14.67
C ASP A 26 -4.00 12.35 14.74
N LEU A 27 -4.63 11.29 14.23
CA LEU A 27 -4.07 9.94 14.25
C LEU A 27 -3.26 9.64 12.99
N SER A 28 -2.31 8.73 13.08
CA SER A 28 -1.66 8.13 11.91
C SER A 28 -2.21 6.73 11.67
N VAL A 29 -2.57 6.41 10.43
CA VAL A 29 -3.08 5.09 10.03
C VAL A 29 -2.13 4.48 9.01
N LEU A 30 -1.59 3.31 9.36
CA LEU A 30 -0.81 2.46 8.47
C LEU A 30 -1.68 1.27 8.04
N VAL A 31 -1.78 1.07 6.73
CA VAL A 31 -2.47 -0.09 6.16
C VAL A 31 -1.44 -0.97 5.46
N THR A 32 -1.33 -2.22 5.89
CA THR A 32 -0.54 -3.23 5.18
C THR A 32 -1.40 -3.88 4.12
N ASN A 33 -0.80 -4.15 2.96
CA ASN A 33 -1.49 -4.78 1.86
C ASN A 33 -0.59 -5.86 1.25
N HIS A 34 -1.21 -6.92 0.78
CA HIS A 34 -0.52 -7.99 0.08
C HIS A 34 -0.37 -7.66 -1.40
N MET A 35 0.68 -8.22 -2.01
CA MET A 35 0.90 -8.20 -3.45
C MET A 35 0.32 -9.47 -4.07
N VAL A 36 -0.32 -9.33 -5.22
CA VAL A 36 -0.91 -10.44 -6.00
C VAL A 36 -0.36 -10.44 -7.41
N GLY A 37 -0.46 -11.59 -8.08
CA GLY A 37 -0.12 -11.72 -9.50
C GLY A 37 -0.94 -10.76 -10.36
N GLY A 38 -0.23 -9.93 -11.12
CA GLY A 38 -0.74 -9.07 -12.18
C GLY A 38 -0.60 -9.71 -13.56
N GLU A 39 -0.98 -8.96 -14.58
CA GLU A 39 -0.85 -9.39 -15.97
C GLU A 39 0.62 -9.38 -16.40
N GLY A 40 1.02 -10.32 -17.26
CA GLY A 40 2.40 -10.42 -17.77
C GLY A 40 3.46 -10.77 -16.72
N GLY A 41 3.09 -11.40 -15.60
CA GLY A 41 4.03 -11.77 -14.53
C GLY A 41 4.44 -10.61 -13.61
N SER A 42 3.83 -9.43 -13.78
CA SER A 42 3.99 -8.31 -12.84
C SER A 42 3.33 -8.60 -11.50
N SER A 43 3.78 -7.95 -10.42
CA SER A 43 3.08 -7.97 -9.12
C SER A 43 2.29 -6.68 -8.95
N LYS A 44 1.06 -6.77 -8.44
CA LYS A 44 0.20 -5.60 -8.18
C LYS A 44 -0.38 -5.65 -6.77
N PRO A 45 -0.70 -4.49 -6.16
CA PRO A 45 -1.37 -4.46 -4.87
C PRO A 45 -2.77 -5.09 -4.97
N ALA A 46 -3.15 -5.91 -3.99
CA ALA A 46 -4.43 -6.62 -4.03
C ALA A 46 -5.67 -5.72 -4.04
N LEU A 47 -5.61 -4.60 -3.31
CA LEU A 47 -6.67 -3.59 -3.29
C LEU A 47 -6.81 -2.83 -4.64
N GLY A 48 -5.85 -3.02 -5.55
CA GLY A 48 -5.92 -2.54 -6.93
C GLY A 48 -6.02 -1.02 -7.06
N GLU A 49 -6.56 -0.58 -8.20
CA GLU A 49 -6.71 0.84 -8.55
C GLU A 49 -7.70 1.58 -7.64
N SER A 50 -8.72 0.89 -7.14
CA SER A 50 -9.75 1.47 -6.27
C SER A 50 -9.16 2.10 -5.00
N TRP A 51 -8.02 1.62 -4.51
CA TRP A 51 -7.34 2.19 -3.35
C TRP A 51 -6.32 3.26 -3.65
N LYS A 52 -5.95 3.45 -4.92
CA LYS A 52 -4.84 4.31 -5.32
C LYS A 52 -5.03 5.76 -4.89
N ASN A 53 -6.28 6.20 -4.83
CA ASN A 53 -6.68 7.56 -4.42
C ASN A 53 -7.06 7.65 -2.94
N VAL A 54 -7.20 6.51 -2.26
CA VAL A 54 -7.48 6.47 -0.82
C VAL A 54 -6.18 6.70 -0.04
N SER A 55 -5.06 6.06 -0.38
CA SER A 55 -3.82 6.32 0.37
C SER A 55 -3.11 7.62 -0.08
N HIS A 56 -2.68 8.41 0.89
CA HIS A 56 -1.81 9.58 0.66
C HIS A 56 -0.39 9.14 0.31
N VAL A 57 0.12 8.15 1.05
CA VAL A 57 1.45 7.57 0.86
C VAL A 57 1.33 6.09 0.51
N GLN A 58 2.14 5.64 -0.43
CA GLN A 58 2.28 4.22 -0.79
C GLN A 58 3.75 3.85 -0.78
N LEU A 59 4.08 2.86 0.03
CA LEU A 59 5.41 2.29 0.15
C LEU A 59 5.37 0.84 -0.33
N LEU A 60 6.42 0.41 -1.02
CA LEU A 60 6.62 -0.99 -1.40
C LEU A 60 7.76 -1.55 -0.57
N LEU A 61 7.45 -2.58 0.21
CA LEU A 61 8.44 -3.39 0.90
C LEU A 61 8.84 -4.55 0.00
N SER A 62 10.13 -4.67 -0.30
CA SER A 62 10.71 -5.80 -1.01
C SER A 62 11.85 -6.41 -0.21
N HIS A 63 12.13 -7.69 -0.47
CA HIS A 63 13.18 -8.45 0.17
C HIS A 63 14.16 -8.94 -0.90
N ALA A 64 15.45 -8.63 -0.72
CA ALA A 64 16.49 -9.09 -1.62
C ALA A 64 16.83 -10.55 -1.28
N SER A 65 16.36 -11.48 -2.13
CA SER A 65 16.54 -12.92 -1.94
C SER A 65 18.01 -13.28 -1.72
N GLY A 66 18.31 -13.94 -0.59
CA GLY A 66 19.67 -14.36 -0.24
C GLY A 66 20.41 -13.40 0.70
N SER A 67 19.78 -12.32 1.16
CA SER A 67 20.31 -11.40 2.16
C SER A 67 19.24 -11.09 3.22
N ASN A 68 19.64 -10.71 4.45
CA ASN A 68 18.70 -10.17 5.45
C ASN A 68 18.37 -8.69 5.20
N LEU A 69 18.54 -8.23 3.95
CA LEU A 69 18.34 -6.85 3.55
C LEU A 69 16.94 -6.68 2.97
N TYR A 70 16.22 -5.74 3.54
CA TYR A 70 14.89 -5.32 3.13
C TYR A 70 14.94 -3.92 2.57
N ASN A 71 14.18 -3.68 1.51
CA ASN A 71 14.14 -2.40 0.83
C ASN A 71 12.72 -1.84 0.92
N ILE A 72 12.60 -0.59 1.32
CA ILE A 72 11.35 0.18 1.21
C ILE A 72 11.53 1.19 0.09
N SER A 73 10.67 1.16 -0.91
CA SER A 73 10.62 2.16 -1.97
C SER A 73 9.33 2.98 -1.93
N ILE A 74 9.43 4.27 -2.26
CA ILE A 74 8.28 5.17 -2.33
C ILE A 74 7.60 5.00 -3.68
N LEU A 75 6.37 4.48 -3.70
CA LEU A 75 5.54 4.44 -4.90
C LEU A 75 4.81 5.77 -5.12
N LYS A 76 4.26 6.34 -4.04
CA LYS A 76 3.50 7.60 -4.05
C LYS A 76 3.72 8.33 -2.73
N HIS A 77 4.05 9.61 -2.79
CA HIS A 77 4.10 10.49 -1.62
C HIS A 77 3.79 11.93 -2.06
N PRO A 78 3.03 12.72 -1.29
CA PRO A 78 2.69 14.10 -1.69
C PRO A 78 3.90 15.05 -1.73
N CYS A 79 4.95 14.76 -0.96
CA CYS A 79 6.12 15.64 -0.80
C CYS A 79 7.48 15.00 -1.14
N MET A 80 7.50 13.73 -1.59
CA MET A 80 8.75 12.99 -1.86
C MET A 80 8.69 12.38 -3.25
N ALA A 81 9.85 12.27 -3.90
CA ALA A 81 9.94 11.69 -5.24
C ALA A 81 9.68 10.18 -5.19
N SER A 82 8.92 9.68 -6.18
CA SER A 82 8.74 8.24 -6.37
C SER A 82 10.08 7.59 -6.73
N GLY A 83 10.30 6.35 -6.28
CA GLY A 83 11.51 5.58 -6.54
C GLY A 83 12.66 5.80 -5.55
N GLN A 84 12.53 6.69 -4.56
CA GLN A 84 13.48 6.73 -3.44
C GLN A 84 13.41 5.41 -2.66
N VAL A 85 14.58 4.84 -2.37
CA VAL A 85 14.73 3.55 -1.68
C VAL A 85 15.51 3.75 -0.39
N ALA A 86 15.03 3.13 0.69
CA ALA A 86 15.76 2.97 1.93
C ALA A 86 15.98 1.47 2.18
N GLU A 87 17.22 1.10 2.46
CA GLU A 87 17.60 -0.28 2.80
C GLU A 87 17.71 -0.41 4.32
N PHE A 88 17.23 -1.52 4.86
CA PHE A 88 17.28 -1.79 6.29
C PHE A 88 17.39 -3.30 6.55
N THR A 89 17.91 -3.64 7.72
CA THR A 89 17.93 -5.02 8.22
C THR A 89 16.86 -5.18 9.27
N MET A 90 16.21 -6.34 9.27
CA MET A 90 15.35 -6.73 10.39
C MET A 90 16.28 -7.20 11.53
N LEU A 91 16.10 -6.64 12.72
CA LEU A 91 16.76 -7.14 13.93
C LEU A 91 15.97 -8.38 14.39
N GLU A 92 16.65 -9.53 14.50
CA GLU A 92 16.13 -10.74 15.15
C GLU A 92 16.08 -10.60 16.67
#